data_AF-A0A937V6U3-F1
#
_entry.id   AF-A0A937V6U3-F1
#
_cell.length_a   1.000
_cell.length_b   1.000
_cell.length_c   1.000
_cell.angle_alpha   90.00
_cell.angle_beta   90.00
_cell.angle_gamma   90.00
#
_symmetry.space_group_name_H-M   'P 1'
#
loop_
_entity.id
_entity.type
_entity.pdbx_description
1 polymer ?
#
loop_
_entity_poly.entity_id
_entity_poly.type
_entity_poly.pdbx_seq_one_letter_code
_entity_poly.pdbx_strand_id
1 'polypeptide(L)'
;MRISILPKSSLGRWSVGLAGAFILLFVIFQTFAAFVRRNPVPNPGPPSPVIFMAVVADYISGVAAFVTGLISIIKSKERSILVFLVVVIGFLALLFLLGEVIFPH
;
A
#
# COMPACT_ATOMS: atom_id res chain seq x y z
N MET A 1 26.66 -12.36 -9.91
CA MET A 1 25.93 -11.29 -9.19
C MET A 1 25.25 -11.94 -7.98
N ARG A 2 25.40 -11.42 -6.76
CA ARG A 2 24.75 -12.01 -5.58
C ARG A 2 23.39 -11.36 -5.37
N ILE A 3 22.32 -12.15 -5.46
CA ILE A 3 20.96 -11.75 -5.08
C ILE A 3 20.96 -11.57 -3.56
N SER A 4 20.44 -10.44 -3.09
CA SER A 4 20.30 -10.12 -1.66
C SER A 4 18.84 -10.28 -1.27
N ILE A 5 18.56 -10.77 -0.06
CA ILE A 5 17.18 -10.84 0.44
C ILE A 5 16.73 -9.46 0.93
N LEU A 6 17.62 -8.75 1.64
CA LEU A 6 17.37 -7.44 2.24
C LEU A 6 17.82 -6.30 1.33
N PRO A 7 17.08 -5.15 1.30
CA PRO A 7 17.47 -3.97 0.57
C PRO A 7 18.75 -3.35 1.16
N LYS A 8 19.70 -3.03 0.28
CA LYS A 8 20.96 -2.36 0.67
C LYS A 8 20.91 -0.85 0.47
N SER A 9 20.15 -0.39 -0.52
CA SER A 9 19.93 1.03 -0.78
C SER A 9 18.95 1.67 0.22
N SER A 10 19.16 2.95 0.49
CA SER A 10 18.24 3.75 1.31
C SER A 10 16.83 3.77 0.71
N LEU A 11 16.72 3.91 -0.63
CA LEU A 11 15.43 3.88 -1.34
C LEU A 11 14.72 2.53 -1.23
N GLY A 12 15.46 1.42 -1.31
CA GLY A 12 14.88 0.09 -1.12
C GLY A 12 14.34 -0.12 0.30
N ARG A 13 14.98 0.45 1.33
CA ARG A 13 14.49 0.39 2.71
C ARG A 13 13.22 1.22 2.90
N TRP A 14 13.17 2.42 2.33
CA TRP A 14 11.96 3.26 2.35
C TRP A 14 10.80 2.60 1.61
N SER A 15 11.07 1.99 0.45
CA SER A 15 10.06 1.23 -0.30
C SER A 15 9.47 0.09 0.52
N VAL A 16 10.31 -0.71 1.19
CA VAL A 16 9.85 -1.78 2.10
C VAL A 16 9.06 -1.22 3.29
N GLY A 17 9.50 -0.11 3.89
CA GLY A 17 8.77 0.55 4.97
C GLY A 17 7.39 1.05 4.54
N LEU A 18 7.30 1.70 3.38
CA LEU A 18 6.04 2.18 2.80
C LEU A 18 5.09 1.03 2.47
N ALA A 19 5.62 -0.07 1.92
CA ALA A 19 4.82 -1.26 1.67
C ALA A 19 4.30 -1.90 2.96
N GLY A 20 5.13 -1.93 4.02
CA GLY A 20 4.71 -2.38 5.34
C GLY A 20 3.59 -1.51 5.92
N ALA A 21 3.71 -0.19 5.78
CA ALA A 21 2.67 0.75 6.20
C ALA A 21 1.35 0.54 5.43
N PHE A 22 1.42 0.39 4.10
CA PHE A 22 0.28 0.07 3.25
C PHE A 22 -0.42 -1.22 3.70
N ILE A 23 0.31 -2.32 3.85
CA ILE A 23 -0.27 -3.61 4.25
C ILE A 23 -0.94 -3.49 5.63
N LEU A 24 -0.32 -2.79 6.56
CA LEU A 24 -0.84 -2.62 7.91
C LEU A 24 -2.12 -1.77 7.91
N LEU A 25 -2.14 -0.64 7.20
CA LEU A 25 -3.31 0.22 7.06
C LEU A 25 -4.45 -0.50 6.35
N PHE A 26 -4.15 -1.20 5.26
CA PHE A 26 -5.11 -2.00 4.51
C PHE A 26 -5.77 -3.07 5.39
N VAL A 27 -4.99 -3.83 6.17
CA VAL A 27 -5.54 -4.86 7.07
C VAL A 27 -6.42 -4.24 8.17
N ILE A 28 -5.99 -3.12 8.76
CA ILE A 28 -6.79 -2.40 9.76
C ILE A 28 -8.12 -1.95 9.14
N PHE A 29 -8.08 -1.35 7.94
CA PHE A 29 -9.27 -0.88 7.24
C PHE A 29 -10.23 -2.03 6.90
N GLN A 30 -9.72 -3.15 6.37
CA GLN A 30 -10.53 -4.32 6.03
C GLN A 30 -11.16 -4.96 7.28
N THR A 31 -10.43 -5.01 8.39
CA THR A 31 -10.95 -5.54 9.66
C THR A 31 -12.04 -4.63 10.22
N PHE A 32 -11.83 -3.32 10.19
CA PHE A 32 -12.82 -2.34 10.63
C PHE A 32 -14.07 -2.37 9.74
N ALA A 33 -13.91 -2.39 8.42
CA ALA A 33 -14.99 -2.51 7.46
C ALA A 33 -15.80 -3.79 7.68
N ALA A 34 -15.14 -4.92 7.92
CA ALA A 34 -15.80 -6.18 8.23
C ALA A 34 -16.59 -6.12 9.55
N PHE A 35 -16.04 -5.45 10.58
CA PHE A 35 -16.72 -5.25 11.86
C PHE A 35 -17.99 -4.40 11.71
N VAL A 36 -17.92 -3.30 10.96
CA VAL A 36 -19.08 -2.42 10.68
C VAL A 36 -20.15 -3.14 9.88
N ARG A 37 -19.76 -3.93 8.86
CA ARG A 37 -20.72 -4.74 8.07
C ARG A 37 -21.44 -5.79 8.92
N ARG A 38 -20.77 -6.35 9.92
CA ARG A 38 -21.36 -7.34 10.85
C ARG A 38 -22.26 -6.71 11.91
N ASN A 39 -21.98 -5.46 12.30
CA ASN A 39 -22.74 -4.72 13.32
C ASN A 39 -23.26 -3.41 12.72
N PRO A 40 -24.22 -3.47 11.78
CA PRO A 40 -24.72 -2.28 11.12
C PRO A 40 -25.38 -1.34 12.12
N VAL A 41 -24.89 -0.10 12.16
CA VAL A 41 -25.48 0.96 12.97
C VAL A 41 -26.67 1.54 12.22
N PRO A 42 -27.85 1.70 12.84
CA PRO A 42 -28.99 2.36 12.20
C PRO A 42 -28.65 3.82 11.87
N ASN A 43 -28.82 4.20 10.60
CA ASN A 43 -28.55 5.54 10.08
C ASN A 43 -27.10 6.03 10.34
N PRO A 44 -26.10 5.39 9.70
CA PRO A 44 -24.71 5.82 9.86
C PRO A 44 -24.57 7.24 9.31
N GLY A 45 -24.11 8.16 10.15
CA GLY A 45 -23.71 9.48 9.70
C GLY A 45 -22.58 9.43 8.67
N PRO A 46 -22.18 10.56 8.09
CA PRO A 46 -21.07 10.60 7.13
C PRO A 46 -19.79 10.02 7.76
N PRO A 47 -18.91 9.40 6.93
CA PRO A 47 -17.63 8.90 7.40
C PRO A 47 -16.85 10.00 8.14
N SER A 48 -16.22 9.66 9.26
CA SER A 48 -15.42 10.65 9.98
C SER A 48 -14.27 11.14 9.08
N PRO A 49 -13.90 12.44 9.13
CA PRO A 49 -12.77 12.97 8.36
C PRO A 49 -11.48 12.18 8.58
N VAL A 50 -11.30 11.61 9.78
CA VAL A 50 -10.16 10.76 10.14
C VAL A 50 -10.11 9.49 9.29
N ILE A 51 -11.25 8.83 9.07
CA ILE A 51 -11.31 7.62 8.22
C ILE A 51 -10.96 7.98 6.78
N PHE A 52 -11.49 9.09 6.28
CA PHE A 52 -11.18 9.56 4.92
C PHE A 52 -9.68 9.83 4.74
N MET A 53 -9.05 10.53 5.69
CA MET A 53 -7.60 10.78 5.67
C MET A 53 -6.79 9.49 5.73
N ALA A 54 -7.21 8.50 6.52
CA ALA A 54 -6.53 7.21 6.62
C ALA A 54 -6.58 6.43 5.29
N VAL A 55 -7.72 6.42 4.61
CA VAL A 55 -7.88 5.77 3.29
C VAL A 55 -6.98 6.44 2.24
N VAL A 56 -6.96 7.77 2.21
CA VAL A 56 -6.08 8.52 1.30
C VAL A 56 -4.60 8.24 1.60
N ALA A 57 -4.22 8.20 2.88
CA ALA A 57 -2.86 7.88 3.28
C ALA A 57 -2.45 6.45 2.88
N ASP A 58 -3.37 5.50 2.97
CA ASP A 58 -3.16 4.11 2.54
C ASP A 58 -2.82 4.05 1.05
N TYR A 59 -3.68 4.62 0.19
CA TYR A 59 -3.43 4.66 -1.25
C TYR A 59 -2.13 5.38 -1.62
N ILE A 60 -1.84 6.53 -0.97
CA ILE A 60 -0.59 7.26 -1.19
C ILE A 60 0.60 6.39 -0.81
N SER A 61 0.54 5.66 0.30
CA SER A 61 1.62 4.80 0.75
C SER A 61 1.88 3.63 -0.21
N GLY A 62 0.82 3.00 -0.75
CA GLY A 62 0.93 1.93 -1.74
C GLY A 62 1.55 2.41 -3.06
N VAL A 63 1.11 3.55 -3.59
CA VAL A 63 1.67 4.14 -4.81
C VAL A 63 3.10 4.62 -4.59
N ALA A 64 3.40 5.24 -3.45
CA ALA A 64 4.74 5.68 -3.10
C ALA A 64 5.69 4.47 -2.94
N ALA A 65 5.24 3.36 -2.34
CA ALA A 65 6.01 2.12 -2.24
C ALA A 65 6.38 1.55 -3.61
N PHE A 66 5.43 1.56 -4.54
CA PHE A 66 5.64 1.15 -5.94
C PHE A 66 6.68 2.01 -6.63
N VAL A 67 6.50 3.34 -6.62
CA VAL A 67 7.38 4.29 -7.31
C VAL A 67 8.79 4.26 -6.72
N THR A 68 8.92 4.30 -5.39
CA THR A 68 10.23 4.24 -4.72
C THR A 68 10.92 2.88 -4.94
N GLY A 69 10.16 1.78 -4.96
CA GLY A 69 10.66 0.46 -5.28
C GLY A 69 11.21 0.38 -6.71
N LEU A 70 10.45 0.88 -7.68
CA LEU A 70 10.85 0.90 -9.09
C LEU A 70 12.10 1.77 -9.32
N ILE A 71 12.14 2.97 -8.70
CA ILE A 71 13.31 3.85 -8.75
C ILE A 71 14.54 3.15 -8.16
N SER A 72 14.39 2.40 -7.05
CA SER A 72 15.53 1.70 -6.44
C SER A 72 16.08 0.58 -7.34
N ILE A 73 15.20 -0.14 -8.07
CA ILE A 73 15.62 -1.18 -9.03
C ILE A 73 16.39 -0.56 -10.19
N ILE A 74 15.89 0.54 -10.76
CA ILE A 74 16.47 1.17 -11.96
C ILE A 74 17.73 1.99 -11.62
N LYS A 75 17.62 2.91 -10.65
CA LYS A 75 18.65 3.92 -10.35
C LYS A 75 19.71 3.40 -9.38
N SER A 76 19.31 2.67 -8.34
CA SER A 76 20.24 2.09 -7.37
C SER A 76 20.75 0.71 -7.77
N LYS A 77 20.32 0.19 -8.94
CA LYS A 77 20.61 -1.17 -9.42
C LYS A 77 20.33 -2.23 -8.35
N GLU A 78 19.33 -1.99 -7.50
CA GLU A 78 18.97 -2.86 -6.39
C GLU A 78 18.43 -4.18 -6.95
N ARG A 79 18.99 -5.31 -6.50
CA ARG A 79 18.57 -6.68 -6.87
C ARG A 79 18.05 -7.44 -5.65
N SER A 80 17.37 -6.72 -4.76
CA SER A 80 16.79 -7.27 -3.54
C SER A 80 15.44 -7.93 -3.83
N ILE A 81 15.25 -9.16 -3.36
CA ILE A 81 13.99 -9.91 -3.52
C ILE A 81 12.84 -9.14 -2.86
N LEU A 82 13.07 -8.56 -1.67
CA LEU A 82 12.05 -7.77 -0.97
C LEU A 82 11.57 -6.58 -1.80
N VAL A 83 12.47 -5.88 -2.48
CA VAL A 83 12.10 -4.72 -3.30
C VAL A 83 11.29 -5.16 -4.51
N PHE A 84 11.63 -6.27 -5.14
CA PHE A 84 10.81 -6.83 -6.22
C PHE A 84 9.40 -7.20 -5.73
N LEU A 85 9.28 -7.85 -4.57
CA LEU A 85 7.98 -8.15 -3.97
C LEU A 85 7.18 -6.87 -3.68
N VAL A 86 7.83 -5.83 -3.14
CA VAL A 86 7.18 -4.54 -2.88
C VAL A 86 6.66 -3.92 -4.17
N VAL A 87 7.42 -3.97 -5.26
CA VAL A 87 6.96 -3.44 -6.55
C VAL A 87 5.75 -4.21 -7.06
N VAL A 88 5.71 -5.54 -6.91
CA VAL A 88 4.54 -6.34 -7.28
C VAL A 88 3.32 -5.99 -6.42
N ILE A 89 3.50 -5.84 -5.11
CA ILE A 89 2.41 -5.47 -4.18
C ILE A 89 1.91 -4.06 -4.46
N GLY A 90 2.81 -3.09 -4.65
CA GLY A 90 2.45 -1.72 -4.98
C GLY A 90 1.77 -1.60 -6.35
N PHE A 91 2.14 -2.46 -7.32
CA PHE A 91 1.44 -2.55 -8.59
C PHE A 91 0.01 -3.08 -8.43
N LEU A 92 -0.19 -4.12 -7.61
CA LEU A 92 -1.53 -4.61 -7.26
C LEU A 92 -2.37 -3.52 -6.59
N ALA A 93 -1.80 -2.77 -5.65
CA ALA A 93 -2.46 -1.64 -5.00
C ALA A 93 -2.91 -0.58 -6.02
N LEU A 94 -2.07 -0.29 -7.01
CA LEU A 94 -2.39 0.65 -8.08
C LEU A 94 -3.53 0.13 -8.97
N LEU A 95 -3.57 -1.17 -9.28
CA LEU A 95 -4.68 -1.78 -10.00
C LEU A 95 -5.99 -1.71 -9.21
N PHE A 96 -5.96 -1.93 -7.90
CA PHE A 96 -7.12 -1.76 -7.03
C PHE A 96 -7.64 -0.33 -7.05
N LEU A 97 -6.76 0.66 -6.90
CA LEU A 97 -7.12 2.07 -6.98
C LEU A 97 -7.76 2.42 -8.33
N LEU A 98 -7.20 1.92 -9.44
CA LEU A 98 -7.78 2.14 -10.76
C LEU A 98 -9.14 1.46 -10.90
N GLY A 99 -9.30 0.26 -10.35
CA GLY A 99 -10.58 -0.44 -10.30
C GLY A 99 -11.65 0.38 -9.59
N GLU A 100 -11.31 0.96 -8.44
CA GLU A 100 -12.20 1.84 -7.66
C GLU A 100 -12.63 3.09 -8.46
N VAL A 101 -11.68 3.70 -9.18
CA VAL A 101 -11.95 4.93 -9.95
C VAL A 101 -12.77 4.66 -11.20
N ILE A 102 -12.50 3.55 -11.91
CA ILE A 102 -13.17 3.21 -13.18
C ILE A 102 -14.54 2.57 -12.92
N PHE A 103 -14.62 1.72 -11.90
CA PHE A 103 -15.83 1.00 -11.52
C PHE A 103 -16.14 1.28 -10.04
N PRO A 104 -16.61 2.49 -9.70
CA PRO A 104 -17.02 2.80 -8.34
C PRO A 104 -18.20 1.91 -7.96
N HIS A 105 -18.02 1.13 -6.89
CA HIS A 105 -18.96 0.13 -6.42
C HIS A 105 -19.51 0.44 -5.04
#